data_AF-A6IMZ6-F1
#
_entry.id   AF-A6IMZ6-F1
#
_cell.length_a   1.000
_cell.length_b   1.000
_cell.length_c   1.000
_cell.angle_alpha   90.00
_cell.angle_beta   90.00
_cell.angle_gamma   90.00
#
_symmetry.space_group_name_H-M   'P 1'
#
loop_
_entity.id
_entity.type
_entity.pdbx_description
1 polymer ?
#
loop_
_entity_poly.entity_id
_entity_poly.type
_entity_poly.pdbx_seq_one_letter_code
_entity_poly.pdbx_strand_id
1 'polypeptide(L)'
;MVSQEKEARLKYEKEEQERLEKQRIEREKWNLLEKKDLERRSEELEELALLECCFPEAEKQKREMRVLAQWKHYTECDGSPDPRIAQEMNTFISLWEEEKNETFEQVMEKSKLVLSLIEKLKLILLETPSCDLDKSTVLQYQGSILRLQELLSLKVNVATELLLRQASNLADLDTGNMEKIIKDENVTLYVWANLKKNPRYRTVKFSQTQVGFEIPRILATSNVALRLLHTPMTTSHPCSPLLSLRKNTGP
;
A
#
# COMPACT_ATOMS: atom_id res chain seq x y z
N MET A 1 -68.28 15.92 52.91
CA MET A 1 -67.22 14.99 53.37
C MET A 1 -67.30 13.61 52.71
N VAL A 2 -68.46 12.95 52.58
CA VAL A 2 -68.55 11.58 52.01
C VAL A 2 -68.22 11.48 50.49
N SER A 3 -68.37 12.57 49.72
CA SER A 3 -68.08 12.57 48.28
C SER A 3 -66.58 12.60 47.95
N GLN A 4 -65.78 13.34 48.73
CA GLN A 4 -64.34 13.52 48.48
C GLN A 4 -63.51 12.28 48.84
N GLU A 5 -63.94 11.49 49.83
CA GLU A 5 -63.23 10.28 50.24
C GLU A 5 -63.39 9.14 49.21
N LYS A 6 -64.55 9.04 48.56
CA LYS A 6 -64.77 8.08 47.46
C LYS A 6 -63.96 8.45 46.22
N GLU A 7 -63.87 9.74 45.89
CA GLU A 7 -63.02 10.24 44.80
C GLU A 7 -61.53 9.98 45.06
N ALA A 8 -61.06 10.16 46.31
CA ALA A 8 -59.69 9.88 46.70
C ALA A 8 -59.34 8.38 46.57
N ARG A 9 -60.24 7.48 46.97
CA ARG A 9 -60.06 6.02 46.80
C ARG A 9 -60.02 5.61 45.33
N LEU A 10 -60.93 6.16 44.51
CA LEU A 10 -60.97 5.86 43.08
C LEU A 10 -59.72 6.37 42.34
N LYS A 11 -59.15 7.50 42.79
CA LYS A 11 -57.91 8.06 42.26
C LYS A 11 -56.69 7.21 42.65
N TYR A 12 -56.61 6.77 43.91
CA TYR A 12 -55.55 5.88 44.38
C TYR A 12 -55.55 4.54 43.62
N GLU A 13 -56.72 3.94 43.42
CA GLU A 13 -56.86 2.67 42.68
C GLU A 13 -56.45 2.82 41.21
N LYS A 14 -56.80 3.94 40.56
CA LYS A 14 -56.32 4.27 39.20
C LYS A 14 -54.81 4.48 39.14
N GLU A 15 -54.23 5.19 40.10
CA GLU A 15 -52.78 5.42 40.17
C GLU A 15 -52.02 4.11 40.45
N GLU A 16 -52.56 3.21 41.27
CA GLU A 16 -52.00 1.89 41.52
C GLU A 16 -52.07 1.00 40.26
N GLN A 17 -53.20 1.02 39.54
CA GLN A 17 -53.35 0.33 38.25
C GLN A 17 -52.36 0.87 37.20
N GLU A 18 -52.19 2.20 37.11
CA GLU A 18 -51.20 2.80 36.19
C GLU A 18 -49.75 2.41 36.54
N ARG A 19 -49.42 2.30 37.83
CA ARG A 19 -48.09 1.83 38.26
C ARG A 19 -47.84 0.38 37.86
N LEU A 20 -48.84 -0.49 38.08
CA LEU A 20 -48.74 -1.90 37.71
C LEU A 20 -48.64 -2.08 36.19
N GLU A 21 -49.39 -1.29 35.41
CA GLU A 21 -49.32 -1.31 33.95
C GLU A 21 -47.96 -0.81 33.44
N LYS A 22 -47.41 0.28 34.01
CA LYS A 22 -46.05 0.76 33.68
C LYS A 22 -45.00 -0.31 33.97
N GLN A 23 -45.08 -0.99 35.11
CA GLN A 23 -44.17 -2.09 35.46
C GLN A 23 -44.31 -3.31 34.52
N ARG A 24 -45.52 -3.57 34.00
CA ARG A 24 -45.73 -4.62 32.99
C ARG A 24 -45.04 -4.25 31.68
N ILE A 25 -45.27 -3.04 31.19
CA ILE A 25 -44.67 -2.52 29.95
C ILE A 25 -43.14 -2.50 30.04
N GLU A 26 -42.58 -2.09 31.18
CA GLU A 26 -41.12 -2.10 31.40
C GLU A 26 -40.54 -3.52 31.38
N ARG A 27 -41.19 -4.49 32.03
CA ARG A 27 -40.77 -5.90 31.97
C ARG A 27 -40.87 -6.48 30.56
N GLU A 28 -41.94 -6.18 29.83
CA GLU A 28 -42.09 -6.63 28.44
C GLU A 28 -41.01 -6.04 27.53
N LYS A 29 -40.69 -4.75 27.69
CA LYS A 29 -39.58 -4.11 26.97
C LYS A 29 -38.24 -4.76 27.32
N TRP A 30 -38.00 -5.07 28.60
CA TRP A 30 -36.79 -5.74 29.04
C TRP A 30 -36.65 -7.14 28.44
N ASN A 31 -37.72 -7.95 28.49
CA ASN A 31 -37.74 -9.28 27.91
C ASN A 31 -37.51 -9.25 26.39
N LEU A 32 -38.06 -8.25 25.68
CA LEU A 32 -37.83 -8.07 24.25
C LEU A 32 -36.36 -7.75 23.95
N LEU A 33 -35.73 -6.88 24.76
CA LEU A 33 -34.32 -6.55 24.62
C LEU A 33 -33.43 -7.76 24.90
N GLU A 34 -33.72 -8.52 25.96
CA GLU A 34 -33.00 -9.74 26.30
C GLU A 34 -33.11 -10.79 25.20
N LYS A 35 -34.29 -10.95 24.61
CA LYS A 35 -34.48 -11.87 23.47
C LYS A 35 -33.64 -11.45 22.25
N LYS A 36 -33.67 -10.16 21.90
CA LYS A 36 -32.84 -9.63 20.80
C LYS A 36 -31.34 -9.77 21.06
N ASP A 37 -30.92 -9.54 22.31
CA ASP A 37 -29.53 -9.70 22.70
C ASP A 37 -29.09 -11.16 22.64
N LEU A 38 -29.95 -12.10 23.05
CA LEU A 38 -29.72 -13.54 22.94
C LEU A 38 -29.62 -13.99 21.48
N GLU A 39 -30.53 -13.53 20.61
CA GLU A 39 -30.49 -13.79 19.16
C GLU A 39 -29.17 -13.31 18.56
N ARG A 40 -28.79 -12.05 18.80
CA ARG A 40 -27.50 -11.50 18.34
C ARG A 40 -26.31 -12.32 18.84
N ARG A 41 -26.26 -12.67 20.13
CA ARG A 41 -25.17 -13.48 20.69
C ARG A 41 -25.12 -14.87 20.06
N SER A 42 -26.27 -15.45 19.73
CA SER A 42 -26.31 -16.76 19.08
C SER A 42 -25.73 -16.71 17.66
N GLU A 43 -26.04 -15.65 16.91
CA GLU A 43 -25.46 -15.40 15.57
C GLU A 43 -23.95 -15.16 15.67
N GLU A 44 -23.50 -14.29 16.59
CA GLU A 44 -22.07 -14.02 16.82
C GLU A 44 -21.30 -15.29 17.21
N LEU A 45 -21.88 -16.16 18.03
CA LEU A 45 -21.27 -17.44 18.42
C LEU A 45 -21.20 -18.42 17.25
N GLU A 46 -22.21 -18.46 16.39
CA GLU A 46 -22.20 -19.30 15.18
C GLU A 46 -21.10 -18.84 14.21
N GLU A 47 -20.96 -17.53 13.99
CA GLU A 47 -19.87 -16.95 13.19
C GLU A 47 -18.49 -17.28 13.78
N LEU A 48 -18.33 -17.14 15.09
CA LEU A 48 -17.07 -17.49 15.78
C LEU A 48 -16.75 -18.98 15.66
N ALA A 49 -17.74 -19.86 15.78
CA ALA A 49 -17.54 -21.30 15.61
C ALA A 49 -17.10 -21.63 14.18
N LEU A 50 -17.67 -20.97 13.16
CA LEU A 50 -17.24 -21.12 11.77
C LEU A 50 -15.78 -20.65 11.60
N LEU A 51 -15.42 -19.49 12.17
CA LEU A 51 -14.05 -18.97 12.11
C LEU A 51 -13.05 -19.90 12.82
N GLU A 52 -13.39 -20.41 14.00
CA GLU A 52 -12.56 -21.37 14.74
C GLU A 52 -12.32 -22.66 13.95
N CYS A 53 -13.32 -23.12 13.16
CA CYS A 53 -13.15 -24.27 12.27
C CYS A 53 -12.29 -23.96 11.05
N CYS A 54 -12.45 -22.77 10.44
CA CYS A 54 -11.77 -22.41 9.21
C CYS A 54 -10.31 -21.97 9.43
N PHE A 55 -10.02 -21.34 10.57
CA PHE A 55 -8.72 -20.74 10.85
C PHE A 55 -7.55 -21.76 10.81
N PRO A 56 -7.64 -22.97 11.41
CA PRO A 56 -6.58 -23.96 11.35
C PRO A 56 -6.28 -24.42 9.92
N GLU A 57 -7.30 -24.59 9.09
CA GLU A 57 -7.13 -25.00 7.69
C GLU A 57 -6.51 -23.86 6.87
N ALA A 58 -6.93 -22.62 7.08
CA ALA A 58 -6.30 -21.45 6.46
C ALA A 58 -4.83 -21.31 6.85
N GLU A 59 -4.48 -21.49 8.14
CA GLU A 59 -3.09 -21.46 8.61
C GLU A 59 -2.25 -22.64 8.10
N LYS A 60 -2.87 -23.80 7.91
CA LYS A 60 -2.22 -24.94 7.26
C LYS A 60 -1.93 -24.63 5.78
N GLN A 61 -2.91 -24.11 5.04
CA GLN A 61 -2.73 -23.71 3.64
C GLN A 61 -1.64 -22.64 3.49
N LYS A 62 -1.60 -21.63 4.35
CA LYS A 62 -0.52 -20.63 4.36
C LYS A 62 0.85 -21.29 4.56
N ARG A 63 0.96 -22.24 5.50
CA ARG A 63 2.21 -23.00 5.72
C ARG A 63 2.62 -23.80 4.49
N GLU A 64 1.69 -24.52 3.88
CA GLU A 64 1.93 -25.31 2.66
C GLU A 64 2.35 -24.41 1.49
N MET A 65 1.70 -23.26 1.30
CA MET A 65 2.08 -22.26 0.31
C MET A 65 3.50 -21.73 0.53
N ARG A 66 3.90 -21.46 1.79
CA ARG A 66 5.26 -21.01 2.11
C ARG A 66 6.33 -22.05 1.78
N VAL A 67 6.03 -23.33 2.04
CA VAL A 67 6.94 -24.45 1.71
C VAL A 67 7.02 -24.63 0.20
N LEU A 68 5.88 -24.56 -0.50
CA LEU A 68 5.83 -24.65 -1.96
C LEU A 68 6.63 -23.52 -2.62
N ALA A 69 6.49 -22.28 -2.14
CA ALA A 69 7.25 -21.14 -2.66
C ALA A 69 8.76 -21.33 -2.49
N GLN A 70 9.19 -21.88 -1.34
CA GLN A 70 10.59 -22.20 -1.09
C GLN A 70 11.10 -23.30 -2.04
N TRP A 71 10.31 -24.35 -2.26
CA TRP A 71 10.67 -25.41 -3.20
C TRP A 71 10.77 -24.85 -4.63
N LYS A 72 9.78 -24.06 -5.08
CA LYS A 72 9.81 -23.45 -6.42
C LYS A 72 11.10 -22.67 -6.66
N HIS A 73 11.49 -21.82 -5.70
CA HIS A 73 12.73 -21.07 -5.79
C HIS A 73 13.97 -21.99 -5.91
N TYR A 74 14.03 -23.05 -5.09
CA TYR A 74 15.11 -24.04 -5.15
C TYR A 74 15.18 -24.77 -6.51
N THR A 75 14.04 -25.00 -7.17
CA THR A 75 14.00 -25.70 -8.46
C THR A 75 14.22 -24.82 -9.68
N GLU A 76 13.81 -23.55 -9.62
CA GLU A 76 13.83 -22.65 -10.78
C GLU A 76 15.25 -22.15 -11.09
N CYS A 77 16.15 -22.09 -10.09
CA CYS A 77 17.55 -21.68 -10.25
C CYS A 77 17.72 -20.45 -11.16
N ASP A 78 16.85 -19.44 -10.98
CA ASP A 78 16.78 -18.25 -11.82
C ASP A 78 17.92 -17.25 -11.55
N GLY A 79 18.79 -17.55 -10.58
CA GLY A 79 19.90 -16.69 -10.15
C GLY A 79 19.46 -15.48 -9.33
N SER A 80 18.18 -15.39 -8.96
CA SER A 80 17.71 -14.37 -8.01
C SER A 80 18.14 -14.70 -6.59
N PRO A 81 18.44 -13.69 -5.74
CA PRO A 81 18.78 -13.95 -4.35
C PRO A 81 17.55 -14.42 -3.56
N ASP A 82 17.73 -15.38 -2.65
CA ASP A 82 16.69 -15.79 -1.70
C ASP A 82 16.52 -14.67 -0.64
N PRO A 83 15.33 -14.04 -0.53
CA PRO A 83 15.03 -13.05 0.51
C PRO A 83 15.26 -13.53 1.94
N ARG A 84 15.18 -14.84 2.18
CA ARG A 84 15.38 -15.44 3.50
C ARG A 84 16.86 -15.50 3.89
N ILE A 85 17.78 -15.45 2.92
CA ILE A 85 19.21 -15.60 3.13
C ILE A 85 19.87 -14.21 3.15
N ALA A 86 20.24 -13.76 4.35
CA ALA A 86 20.85 -12.45 4.60
C ALA A 86 22.06 -12.18 3.69
N GLN A 87 22.90 -13.19 3.52
CA GLN A 87 24.14 -13.09 2.76
C GLN A 87 23.87 -12.86 1.27
N GLU A 88 22.89 -13.55 0.69
CA GLU A 88 22.53 -13.39 -0.72
C GLU A 88 21.96 -11.99 -0.97
N MET A 89 21.06 -11.53 -0.10
CA MET A 89 20.51 -10.18 -0.16
C MET A 89 21.59 -9.11 -0.05
N ASN A 90 22.50 -9.24 0.91
CA ASN A 90 23.60 -8.28 1.07
C ASN A 90 24.54 -8.30 -0.13
N THR A 91 24.87 -9.49 -0.64
CA THR A 91 25.74 -9.63 -1.82
C THR A 91 25.09 -8.97 -3.04
N PHE A 92 23.80 -9.23 -3.28
CA PHE A 92 23.05 -8.60 -4.35
C PHE A 92 23.03 -7.07 -4.23
N ILE A 93 22.72 -6.54 -3.04
CA ILE A 93 22.70 -5.09 -2.78
C ILE A 93 24.07 -4.47 -3.07
N SER A 94 25.16 -5.05 -2.55
CA SER A 94 26.51 -4.55 -2.75
C SER A 94 26.94 -4.60 -4.21
N LEU A 95 26.69 -5.72 -4.90
CA LEU A 95 27.02 -5.86 -6.33
C LEU A 95 26.26 -4.83 -7.15
N TRP A 96 24.96 -4.64 -6.90
CA TRP A 96 24.22 -3.63 -7.63
C TRP A 96 24.70 -2.23 -7.28
N GLU A 97 25.03 -1.91 -6.02
CA GLU A 97 25.61 -0.62 -5.64
C GLU A 97 26.91 -0.29 -6.40
N GLU A 98 27.78 -1.29 -6.62
CA GLU A 98 29.05 -1.13 -7.34
C GLU A 98 28.90 -0.87 -8.84
N GLU A 99 27.79 -1.31 -9.43
CA GLU A 99 27.52 -1.08 -10.85
C GLU A 99 27.34 0.41 -11.17
N LYS A 100 27.97 0.87 -12.24
CA LYS A 100 27.98 2.28 -12.65
C LYS A 100 27.61 2.40 -14.11
N ASN A 101 27.13 3.59 -14.47
CA ASN A 101 26.78 3.95 -15.85
C ASN A 101 25.69 3.07 -16.48
N GLU A 102 24.80 2.52 -15.66
CA GLU A 102 23.62 1.80 -16.16
C GLU A 102 22.69 2.77 -16.89
N THR A 103 22.18 2.34 -18.05
CA THR A 103 21.12 3.08 -18.75
C THR A 103 19.81 2.97 -17.98
N PHE A 104 18.87 3.88 -18.27
CA PHE A 104 17.57 3.84 -17.61
C PHE A 104 16.84 2.52 -17.88
N GLU A 105 16.92 1.99 -19.10
CA GLU A 105 16.34 0.71 -19.48
C GLU A 105 16.93 -0.46 -18.67
N GLN A 106 18.25 -0.47 -18.43
CA GLN A 106 18.92 -1.48 -17.60
C GLN A 106 18.46 -1.40 -16.14
N VAL A 107 18.39 -0.18 -15.58
CA VAL A 107 17.90 0.04 -14.22
C VAL A 107 16.45 -0.41 -14.11
N MET A 108 15.59 -0.11 -15.08
CA MET A 108 14.18 -0.54 -15.08
C MET A 108 14.02 -2.05 -15.07
N GLU A 109 14.82 -2.77 -15.86
CA GLU A 109 14.78 -4.23 -15.89
C GLU A 109 15.17 -4.82 -14.53
N LYS A 110 16.28 -4.35 -13.93
CA LYS A 110 16.69 -4.76 -12.58
C LYS A 110 15.70 -4.36 -11.49
N SER A 111 14.99 -3.25 -11.68
CA SER A 111 13.97 -2.77 -10.74
C SER A 111 12.84 -3.79 -10.56
N LYS A 112 12.48 -4.56 -11.60
CA LYS A 112 11.47 -5.62 -11.51
C LYS A 112 11.85 -6.67 -10.47
N LEU A 113 13.11 -7.14 -10.53
CA LEU A 113 13.65 -8.08 -9.55
C LEU A 113 13.64 -7.48 -8.15
N VAL A 114 14.11 -6.24 -8.00
CA VAL A 114 14.17 -5.55 -6.70
C VAL A 114 12.78 -5.39 -6.07
N LEU A 115 11.78 -5.00 -6.87
CA LEU A 115 10.40 -4.88 -6.41
C LEU A 115 9.82 -6.24 -6.00
N SER A 116 10.10 -7.30 -6.76
CA SER A 116 9.74 -8.68 -6.40
C SER A 116 10.38 -9.12 -5.07
N LEU A 117 11.66 -8.81 -4.85
CA LEU A 117 12.34 -9.10 -3.58
C LEU A 117 11.73 -8.34 -2.40
N ILE A 118 11.39 -7.06 -2.59
CA ILE A 118 10.69 -6.25 -1.57
C ILE A 118 9.31 -6.86 -1.25
N GLU A 119 8.55 -7.27 -2.26
CA GLU A 119 7.25 -7.89 -2.08
C GLU A 119 7.36 -9.22 -1.32
N LYS A 120 8.30 -10.09 -1.70
CA LYS A 120 8.58 -11.35 -0.99
C LYS A 120 8.94 -11.10 0.48
N LEU A 121 9.81 -10.13 0.79
CA LEU A 121 10.15 -9.78 2.18
C LEU A 121 8.94 -9.27 2.95
N LYS A 122 8.11 -8.42 2.36
CA LYS A 122 6.87 -7.93 2.98
C LYS A 122 5.88 -9.07 3.24
N LEU A 123 5.74 -9.99 2.29
CA LEU A 123 4.87 -11.15 2.42
C LEU A 123 5.32 -12.06 3.55
N ILE A 124 6.62 -12.34 3.65
CA ILE A 124 7.20 -13.11 4.77
C ILE A 124 6.87 -12.47 6.11
N LEU A 125 7.03 -11.14 6.23
CA LEU A 125 6.72 -10.40 7.45
C LEU A 125 5.22 -10.38 7.79
N LEU A 126 4.34 -10.44 6.79
CA LEU A 126 2.89 -10.41 6.97
C LEU A 126 2.31 -11.80 7.29
N GLU A 127 2.79 -12.83 6.62
CA GLU A 127 2.20 -14.18 6.68
C GLU A 127 2.82 -15.08 7.74
N THR A 128 4.02 -14.74 8.23
CA THR A 128 4.70 -15.56 9.23
C THR A 128 4.31 -15.12 10.63
N PRO A 129 3.77 -16.04 11.46
CA PRO A 129 3.41 -15.73 12.84
C PRO A 129 4.60 -15.19 13.63
N SER A 130 4.35 -14.28 14.57
CA SER A 130 5.40 -13.70 15.41
C SER A 130 6.10 -14.71 16.33
N CYS A 131 5.52 -15.90 16.56
CA CYS A 131 6.19 -16.99 17.27
C CYS A 131 7.27 -17.67 16.43
N ASP A 132 7.17 -17.57 15.10
CA ASP A 132 8.06 -18.25 14.14
C ASP A 132 9.16 -17.31 13.63
N LEU A 133 9.07 -16.00 13.90
CA LEU A 133 10.08 -15.00 13.53
C LEU A 133 10.73 -14.37 14.77
N ASP A 134 12.04 -14.51 14.89
CA ASP A 134 12.81 -13.78 15.90
C ASP A 134 12.91 -12.28 15.55
N LYS A 135 13.01 -11.46 16.59
CA LYS A 135 13.05 -9.99 16.44
C LYS A 135 14.23 -9.52 15.58
N SER A 136 15.39 -10.21 15.64
CA SER A 136 16.55 -9.87 14.81
C SER A 136 16.27 -10.08 13.33
N THR A 137 15.66 -11.21 12.95
CA THR A 137 15.25 -11.48 11.57
C THR A 137 14.21 -10.48 11.07
N VAL A 138 13.22 -10.11 11.90
CA VAL A 138 12.26 -9.04 11.54
C VAL A 138 12.99 -7.74 11.20
N LEU A 139 13.90 -7.29 12.07
CA LEU A 139 14.67 -6.08 11.87
C LEU A 139 15.57 -6.17 10.64
N GLN A 140 16.16 -7.33 10.39
CA GLN A 140 16.97 -7.59 9.21
C GLN A 140 16.15 -7.44 7.93
N TYR A 141 14.99 -8.09 7.83
CA TYR A 141 14.12 -8.01 6.65
C TYR A 141 13.62 -6.59 6.42
N GLN A 142 13.21 -5.88 7.47
CA GLN A 142 12.83 -4.47 7.38
C GLN A 142 14.01 -3.60 6.90
N GLY A 143 15.21 -3.86 7.40
CA GLY A 143 16.44 -3.18 6.96
C GLY A 143 16.77 -3.46 5.49
N SER A 144 16.63 -4.70 5.03
CA SER A 144 16.83 -5.07 3.62
C SER A 144 15.80 -4.40 2.71
N ILE A 145 14.53 -4.36 3.11
CA ILE A 145 13.48 -3.63 2.37
C ILE A 145 13.88 -2.16 2.18
N LEU A 146 14.28 -1.49 3.27
CA LEU A 146 14.65 -0.09 3.24
C LEU A 146 15.86 0.14 2.31
N ARG A 147 16.92 -0.67 2.45
CA ARG A 147 18.11 -0.56 1.60
C ARG A 147 17.80 -0.76 0.12
N LEU A 148 16.97 -1.73 -0.22
CA LEU A 148 16.54 -1.96 -1.60
C LEU A 148 15.75 -0.77 -2.16
N GLN A 149 14.86 -0.19 -1.37
CA GLN A 149 14.08 1.00 -1.77
C GLN A 149 14.97 2.23 -1.99
N GLU A 150 15.92 2.46 -1.09
CA GLU A 150 16.88 3.55 -1.18
C GLU A 150 17.81 3.37 -2.38
N LEU A 151 18.35 2.17 -2.57
CA LEU A 151 19.22 1.83 -3.70
C LEU A 151 18.48 1.96 -5.03
N LEU A 152 17.25 1.44 -5.12
CA LEU A 152 16.40 1.59 -6.30
C LEU A 152 16.18 3.07 -6.66
N SER A 153 15.81 3.88 -5.67
CA SER A 153 15.64 5.32 -5.86
C SER A 153 16.92 6.00 -6.34
N LEU A 154 18.06 5.66 -5.74
CA LEU A 154 19.36 6.16 -6.13
C LEU A 154 19.69 5.79 -7.58
N LYS A 155 19.52 4.53 -7.96
CA LYS A 155 19.79 4.02 -9.30
C LYS A 155 18.94 4.70 -10.37
N VAL A 156 17.65 4.86 -10.09
CA VAL A 156 16.72 5.58 -10.97
C VAL A 156 17.14 7.06 -11.12
N ASN A 157 17.61 7.69 -10.05
CA ASN A 157 18.13 9.07 -10.09
C ASN A 157 19.42 9.20 -10.91
N VAL A 158 20.40 8.31 -10.70
CA VAL A 158 21.65 8.30 -11.46
C VAL A 158 21.38 8.06 -12.95
N ALA A 159 20.54 7.08 -13.29
CA ALA A 159 20.18 6.81 -14.67
C ALA A 159 19.45 7.99 -15.34
N THR A 160 18.61 8.71 -14.59
CA THR A 160 17.96 9.93 -15.07
C THR A 160 18.98 11.04 -15.31
N GLU A 161 19.94 11.20 -14.42
CA GLU A 161 21.02 12.17 -14.59
C GLU A 161 21.84 11.87 -15.85
N LEU A 162 22.25 10.61 -16.05
CA LEU A 162 22.99 10.16 -17.24
C LEU A 162 22.21 10.44 -18.53
N LEU A 163 20.90 10.18 -18.51
CA LEU A 163 20.01 10.49 -19.63
C LEU A 163 19.96 12.01 -19.90
N LEU A 164 19.82 12.83 -18.86
CA LEU A 164 19.76 14.30 -18.98
C LEU A 164 21.08 14.93 -19.42
N ARG A 165 22.23 14.32 -19.10
CA ARG A 165 23.54 14.76 -19.65
C ARG A 165 23.57 14.71 -21.18
N GLN A 166 22.75 13.85 -21.79
CA GLN A 166 22.63 13.71 -23.23
C GLN A 166 21.43 14.49 -23.81
N ALA A 167 20.75 15.32 -23.00
CA ALA A 167 19.49 15.96 -23.38
C ALA A 167 19.59 16.78 -24.68
N SER A 168 20.67 17.52 -24.89
CA SER A 168 20.88 18.30 -26.11
C SER A 168 20.99 17.44 -27.37
N ASN A 169 21.53 16.22 -27.25
CA ASN A 169 21.64 15.27 -28.36
C ASN A 169 20.29 14.59 -28.64
N LEU A 170 19.42 14.54 -27.64
CA LEU A 170 18.09 13.95 -27.67
C LEU A 170 16.99 15.01 -27.85
N ALA A 171 17.37 16.23 -28.25
CA ALA A 171 16.42 17.31 -28.49
C ALA A 171 15.60 17.01 -29.74
N ASP A 172 14.28 17.09 -29.61
CA ASP A 172 13.36 17.00 -30.73
C ASP A 172 13.48 18.24 -31.62
N LEU A 173 13.54 18.03 -32.93
CA LEU A 173 13.82 19.09 -33.91
C LEU A 173 12.68 20.12 -34.02
N ASP A 174 11.44 19.67 -33.83
CA ASP A 174 10.26 20.52 -33.98
C ASP A 174 10.03 21.39 -32.74
N THR A 175 10.07 20.76 -31.57
CA THR A 175 9.82 21.42 -30.29
C THR A 175 11.06 22.12 -29.75
N GLY A 176 12.26 21.67 -30.11
CA GLY A 176 13.55 22.13 -29.57
C GLY A 176 13.77 21.76 -28.10
N ASN A 177 12.99 20.84 -27.55
CA ASN A 177 13.10 20.32 -26.19
C ASN A 177 13.41 18.83 -26.22
N MET A 178 13.92 18.27 -25.12
CA MET A 178 14.13 16.83 -25.02
C MET A 178 12.82 16.16 -24.59
N GLU A 179 12.48 15.06 -25.27
CA GLU A 179 11.42 14.13 -24.86
C GLU A 179 11.94 12.70 -24.92
N LYS A 180 11.70 11.91 -23.86
CA LYS A 180 11.98 10.48 -23.84
C LYS A 180 10.84 9.75 -23.13
N ILE A 181 10.29 8.75 -23.80
CA ILE A 181 9.29 7.84 -23.24
C ILE A 181 9.90 6.44 -23.21
N ILE A 182 9.91 5.81 -22.04
CA ILE A 182 10.33 4.41 -21.88
C ILE A 182 9.13 3.65 -21.35
N LYS A 183 8.62 2.73 -22.16
CA LYS A 183 7.46 1.89 -21.81
C LYS A 183 7.96 0.52 -21.40
N ASP A 184 7.47 0.05 -20.27
CA ASP A 184 7.61 -1.31 -19.78
C ASP A 184 6.21 -1.85 -19.39
N GLU A 185 6.09 -3.16 -19.17
CA GLU A 185 4.80 -3.84 -18.93
C GLU A 185 3.98 -3.20 -17.81
N ASN A 186 4.63 -2.84 -16.69
CA ASN A 186 3.96 -2.35 -15.49
C ASN A 186 4.25 -0.87 -15.17
N VAL A 187 5.14 -0.23 -15.94
CA VAL A 187 5.60 1.12 -15.66
C VAL A 187 5.89 1.85 -16.97
N THR A 188 5.43 3.08 -17.10
CA THR A 188 5.87 3.99 -18.16
C THR A 188 6.58 5.18 -17.55
N LEU A 189 7.80 5.43 -18.03
CA LEU A 189 8.57 6.61 -17.71
C LEU A 189 8.39 7.67 -18.79
N TYR A 190 8.19 8.90 -18.35
CA TYR A 190 8.27 10.09 -19.18
C TYR A 190 9.36 11.01 -18.65
N VAL A 191 10.28 11.44 -19.51
CA VAL A 191 11.31 12.43 -19.20
C VAL A 191 11.23 13.55 -20.23
N TRP A 192 11.21 14.78 -19.73
CA TRP A 192 11.19 15.99 -20.54
C TRP A 192 12.23 16.99 -20.03
N ALA A 193 12.93 17.68 -20.92
CA ALA A 193 13.84 18.76 -20.54
C ALA A 193 13.60 20.03 -21.36
N ASN A 194 13.53 21.17 -20.65
CA ASN A 194 13.32 22.50 -21.22
C ASN A 194 14.62 23.09 -21.78
N LEU A 195 14.94 22.76 -23.02
CA LEU A 195 16.13 23.28 -23.70
C LEU A 195 15.84 24.61 -24.42
N LYS A 196 14.64 24.74 -25.02
CA LYS A 196 14.24 25.92 -25.80
C LYS A 196 13.87 27.14 -24.95
N LYS A 197 13.43 26.93 -23.70
CA LYS A 197 13.09 27.99 -22.73
C LYS A 197 12.08 29.02 -23.24
N ASN A 198 11.01 28.56 -23.87
CA ASN A 198 10.03 29.45 -24.48
C ASN A 198 8.85 29.75 -23.52
N PRO A 199 8.73 30.96 -22.96
CA PRO A 199 7.64 31.30 -22.03
C PRO A 199 6.25 31.29 -22.66
N ARG A 200 6.15 31.27 -24.01
CA ARG A 200 4.88 31.19 -24.72
C ARG A 200 4.34 29.76 -24.81
N TYR A 201 5.21 28.75 -24.74
CA TYR A 201 4.83 27.34 -24.81
C TYR A 201 4.98 26.70 -23.43
N ARG A 202 3.88 26.68 -22.68
CA ARG A 202 3.83 26.19 -21.30
C ARG A 202 3.16 24.83 -21.17
N THR A 203 2.37 24.43 -22.17
CA THR A 203 1.73 23.13 -22.21
C THR A 203 2.65 22.15 -22.94
N VAL A 204 3.04 21.09 -22.23
CA VAL A 204 3.84 19.99 -22.76
C VAL A 204 2.93 18.77 -22.87
N LYS A 205 2.93 18.13 -24.03
CA LYS A 205 2.29 16.82 -24.23
C LYS A 205 3.35 15.86 -24.72
N PHE A 206 3.40 14.68 -24.11
CA PHE A 206 4.29 13.62 -24.56
C PHE A 206 3.73 13.03 -25.84
N SER A 207 4.55 13.02 -26.87
CA SER A 207 4.24 12.50 -28.19
C SER A 207 3.67 11.08 -28.07
N GLN A 208 2.60 10.80 -28.83
CA GLN A 208 1.96 9.47 -28.86
C GLN A 208 1.26 9.05 -27.55
N THR A 209 1.00 9.98 -26.62
CA THR A 209 0.25 9.69 -25.39
C THR A 209 -0.75 10.80 -25.03
N GLN A 210 -1.69 10.48 -24.14
CA GLN A 210 -2.59 11.47 -23.53
C GLN A 210 -1.99 12.16 -22.30
N VAL A 211 -0.73 11.87 -21.98
CA VAL A 211 -0.03 12.43 -20.82
C VAL A 211 0.59 13.75 -21.20
N GLY A 212 0.37 14.75 -20.35
CA GLY A 212 0.93 16.08 -20.52
C GLY A 212 0.85 16.85 -19.22
N PHE A 213 1.51 17.99 -19.18
CA PHE A 213 1.54 18.87 -18.02
C PHE A 213 1.66 20.33 -18.49
N GLU A 214 1.29 21.25 -17.60
CA GLU A 214 1.54 22.68 -17.80
C GLU A 214 2.60 23.15 -16.80
N ILE A 215 3.58 23.91 -17.29
CA ILE A 215 4.61 24.51 -16.44
C ILE A 215 4.29 25.98 -16.12
N PRO A 216 4.53 26.41 -14.86
CA PRO A 216 4.51 27.82 -14.52
C PRO A 216 5.45 28.65 -15.40
N ARG A 217 5.06 29.90 -15.70
CA ARG A 217 5.83 30.81 -16.57
C ARG A 217 7.29 30.99 -16.11
N ILE A 218 7.52 30.98 -14.80
CA ILE A 218 8.86 31.11 -14.19
C ILE A 218 9.75 29.92 -14.57
N LEU A 219 9.19 28.70 -14.62
CA LEU A 219 9.93 27.51 -15.02
C LEU A 219 10.11 27.41 -16.53
N ALA A 220 9.21 28.00 -17.32
CA ALA A 220 9.29 28.01 -18.78
C ALA A 220 10.53 28.74 -19.32
N THR A 221 11.12 29.66 -18.56
CA THR A 221 12.38 30.34 -18.90
C THR A 221 13.61 29.73 -18.23
N SER A 222 13.43 28.68 -17.43
CA SER A 222 14.48 28.10 -16.59
C SER A 222 15.01 26.79 -17.17
N ASN A 223 16.25 26.43 -16.79
CA ASN A 223 16.78 25.07 -17.01
C ASN A 223 16.03 24.10 -16.08
N VAL A 224 15.00 23.46 -16.59
CA VAL A 224 14.18 22.51 -15.82
C VAL A 224 14.01 21.23 -16.61
N ALA A 225 14.05 20.11 -15.90
CA ALA A 225 13.65 18.81 -16.42
C ALA A 225 12.58 18.23 -15.51
N LEU A 226 11.74 17.38 -16.08
CA LEU A 226 10.63 16.74 -15.40
C LEU A 226 10.65 15.25 -15.73
N ARG A 227 10.55 14.43 -14.68
CA ARG A 227 10.44 12.98 -14.75
C ARG A 227 9.10 12.57 -14.15
N LEU A 228 8.30 11.83 -14.90
CA LEU A 228 7.06 11.21 -14.42
C LEU A 228 7.21 9.70 -14.53
N LEU A 229 6.88 9.02 -13.43
CA LEU A 229 6.76 7.57 -13.40
C LEU A 229 5.28 7.24 -13.29
N HIS A 230 4.75 6.53 -14.27
CA HIS A 230 3.35 6.13 -14.32
C HIS A 230 3.24 4.61 -14.23
N THR A 231 2.71 4.11 -13.12
CA THR A 231 2.31 2.71 -12.92
C THR A 231 0.82 2.58 -13.24
N PRO A 232 0.40 1.86 -14.29
CA PRO A 232 -1.02 1.54 -14.49
C PRO A 232 -1.50 0.77 -13.26
N MET A 233 -2.51 1.28 -12.55
CA MET A 233 -3.07 0.54 -11.42
C MET A 233 -3.74 -0.74 -11.95
N THR A 234 -3.12 -1.90 -11.71
CA THR A 234 -3.82 -3.18 -11.72
C THR A 234 -4.53 -3.33 -10.37
N THR A 235 -5.82 -3.57 -10.42
CA THR A 235 -6.77 -3.65 -9.29
C THR A 235 -6.47 -4.73 -8.25
N SER A 236 -5.34 -5.44 -8.32
CA SER A 236 -4.94 -6.49 -7.38
C SER A 236 -3.96 -6.05 -6.30
N HIS A 237 -3.41 -4.82 -6.37
CA HIS A 237 -2.43 -4.35 -5.38
C HIS A 237 -2.87 -3.02 -4.76
N PRO A 238 -3.17 -2.96 -3.45
CA PRO A 238 -3.29 -1.69 -2.77
C PRO A 238 -1.91 -1.03 -2.78
N CYS A 239 -1.80 0.02 -3.59
CA CYS A 239 -0.62 0.86 -3.72
C CYS A 239 -0.22 1.37 -2.33
N SER A 240 0.83 0.80 -1.74
CA SER A 240 1.55 1.48 -0.66
C SER A 240 2.30 2.63 -1.31
N PRO A 241 1.97 3.91 -1.03
CA PRO A 241 2.69 5.02 -1.62
C PRO A 241 4.15 4.91 -1.22
N LEU A 242 5.05 4.78 -2.20
CA LEU A 242 6.50 4.83 -2.05
C LEU A 242 7.00 6.21 -1.55
N LEU A 243 6.12 7.08 -1.07
CA LEU A 243 6.40 8.44 -0.63
C LEU A 243 5.51 8.83 0.55
N SER A 244 5.88 8.39 1.76
CA SER A 244 5.72 9.19 2.98
C SER A 244 6.45 8.56 4.17
N LEU A 245 7.79 8.64 4.19
CA LEU A 245 8.50 8.63 5.47
C LEU A 245 8.43 10.05 6.05
N ARG A 246 7.31 10.42 6.67
CA ARG A 246 7.31 11.58 7.55
C ARG A 246 8.09 11.20 8.80
N LYS A 247 9.28 11.78 8.94
CA LYS A 247 9.97 11.89 10.23
C LYS A 247 9.06 12.69 11.16
N ASN A 248 8.41 12.02 12.11
CA ASN A 248 7.91 12.71 13.29
C ASN A 248 9.11 12.96 14.21
N THR A 249 9.65 14.16 14.13
CA THR A 249 10.50 14.73 15.17
C THR A 249 9.69 15.73 15.99
N GLY A 250 9.39 15.34 17.23
CA GLY A 250 9.16 16.23 18.37
C GLY A 250 7.76 16.86 18.51
N PRO A 251 7.46 17.43 19.69
CA PRO A 251 8.38 17.75 20.79
C PRO A 251 8.67 16.60 21.77
#